data_AF-A0A7S4L0F3-F1
#
_entry.id   AF-A0A7S4L0F3-F1
#
_cell.length_a   1.000
_cell.length_b   1.000
_cell.length_c   1.000
_cell.angle_alpha   90.00
_cell.angle_beta   90.00
_cell.angle_gamma   90.00
#
_symmetry.space_group_name_H-M   'P 1'
#
loop_
_entity.id
_entity.type
_entity.pdbx_description
1 polymer ?
#
loop_
_entity_poly.entity_id
_entity_poly.type
_entity_poly.pdbx_seq_one_letter_code
_entity_poly.pdbx_strand_id
1 'polypeptide(L)'
;YTANYLHRLDVQAAIHATPPNPDSWSSCANGLYFGRAATTIPLIVNAMDNTDLTIWIYSGDNDYICNFISTESWILNLNRTEITPWSEWLYTQQHPGMNNNVTLDESLQIAGFTT
;
A
#
# COMPACT_ATOMS: atom_id res chain seq x y z
N TYR A 1 5.01 -16.94 -12.70
CA TYR A 1 6.43 -16.54 -12.56
C TYR A 1 6.89 -16.66 -11.11
N THR A 2 6.36 -15.84 -10.18
CA THR A 2 6.78 -15.84 -8.77
C THR A 2 6.65 -17.20 -8.09
N ALA A 3 5.53 -17.90 -8.29
CA ALA A 3 5.34 -19.26 -7.77
C ALA A 3 6.46 -20.19 -8.22
N ASN A 4 6.66 -20.34 -9.53
CA ASN A 4 7.71 -21.18 -10.10
C ASN A 4 9.11 -20.82 -9.60
N TYR A 5 9.39 -19.53 -9.36
CA TYR A 5 10.68 -19.09 -8.83
C TYR A 5 10.86 -19.51 -7.36
N LEU A 6 9.85 -19.27 -6.52
CA LEU A 6 9.89 -19.57 -5.09
C LEU A 6 9.66 -21.06 -4.78
N HIS A 7 9.24 -21.85 -5.76
CA HIS A 7 9.22 -23.31 -5.75
C HIS A 7 10.61 -23.94 -5.97
N ARG A 8 11.63 -23.19 -6.38
CA ARG A 8 12.97 -23.77 -6.56
C ARG A 8 13.66 -24.02 -5.23
N LEU A 9 14.22 -25.22 -5.05
CA LEU A 9 14.95 -25.60 -3.84
C LEU A 9 16.19 -24.74 -3.57
N ASP A 10 16.90 -24.33 -4.61
CA ASP A 10 18.07 -23.45 -4.47
C ASP A 10 17.68 -22.03 -4.01
N VAL A 11 16.57 -21.51 -4.52
CA VAL A 11 15.98 -20.24 -4.05
C VAL A 11 15.52 -20.37 -2.60
N GLN A 12 14.82 -21.45 -2.25
CA GLN A 12 14.38 -21.71 -0.87
C GLN A 12 15.54 -21.84 0.11
N ALA A 13 16.61 -22.53 -0.29
CA ALA A 13 17.83 -22.63 0.51
C ALA A 13 18.50 -21.26 0.68
N ALA A 14 18.56 -20.43 -0.38
CA ALA A 14 19.15 -19.11 -0.33
C ALA A 14 18.38 -18.12 0.58
N ILE A 15 17.05 -18.29 0.72
CA ILE A 15 16.23 -17.50 1.66
C ILE A 15 16.00 -18.22 3.01
N HIS A 16 16.68 -19.33 3.23
CA HIS A 16 16.59 -20.16 4.45
C HIS A 16 15.16 -20.64 4.81
N ALA A 17 14.31 -20.89 3.80
CA ALA A 17 12.99 -21.48 4.02
C ALA A 17 13.11 -22.92 4.54
N THR A 18 12.43 -23.24 5.65
CA THR A 18 12.59 -24.54 6.34
C THR A 18 11.24 -25.20 6.66
N PRO A 19 11.04 -26.49 6.31
CA PRO A 19 11.89 -27.30 5.44
C PRO A 19 11.73 -26.87 3.95
N PRO A 20 12.81 -26.92 3.15
CA PRO A 20 12.70 -26.75 1.70
C PRO A 20 11.75 -27.80 1.12
N ASN A 21 10.78 -27.35 0.35
CA ASN A 21 9.80 -28.19 -0.34
C ASN A 21 9.42 -27.51 -1.66
N PRO A 22 9.63 -28.18 -2.80
CA PRO A 22 9.44 -27.56 -4.10
C PRO A 22 8.00 -27.12 -4.37
N ASP A 23 6.99 -27.65 -3.67
CA ASP A 23 5.58 -27.33 -3.93
C ASP A 23 4.88 -26.63 -2.75
N SER A 24 5.64 -26.15 -1.76
CA SER A 24 5.05 -25.56 -0.54
C SER A 24 4.62 -24.10 -0.70
N TRP A 25 5.14 -23.38 -1.68
CA TRP A 25 4.89 -21.95 -1.79
C TRP A 25 3.56 -21.66 -2.47
N SER A 26 2.77 -20.77 -1.86
CA SER A 26 1.58 -20.15 -2.47
C SER A 26 1.56 -18.68 -2.08
N SER A 27 1.07 -17.81 -2.97
CA SER A 27 0.95 -16.38 -2.67
C SER A 27 -0.07 -16.10 -1.57
N CYS A 28 -1.10 -16.95 -1.47
CA CYS A 28 -2.15 -16.86 -0.47
C CYS A 28 -2.40 -18.24 0.14
N ALA A 29 -2.62 -18.30 1.45
CA ALA A 29 -3.09 -19.51 2.11
C ALA A 29 -4.62 -19.58 2.04
N ASN A 30 -5.15 -20.70 1.57
CA ASN A 30 -6.60 -20.92 1.53
C ASN A 30 -7.13 -21.16 2.96
N GLY A 31 -8.27 -20.54 3.28
CA GLY A 31 -9.00 -20.81 4.52
C GLY A 31 -8.53 -20.05 5.77
N LEU A 32 -7.57 -19.14 5.65
CA LEU A 32 -7.25 -18.20 6.74
C LEU A 32 -8.24 -17.03 6.71
N TYR A 33 -9.37 -17.20 7.40
CA TYR A 33 -10.31 -16.11 7.64
C TYR A 33 -10.16 -15.59 9.06
N PHE A 34 -9.65 -14.37 9.19
CA PHE A 34 -9.59 -13.67 10.47
C PHE A 34 -10.85 -12.82 10.67
N GLY A 35 -11.20 -12.55 11.94
CA GLY A 35 -12.23 -11.57 12.27
C GLY A 35 -11.86 -10.21 11.69
N ARG A 36 -12.82 -9.55 11.05
CA ARG A 36 -12.62 -8.23 10.44
C ARG A 36 -13.29 -7.17 11.29
N ALA A 37 -12.54 -6.13 11.66
CA ALA A 37 -13.13 -4.92 12.21
C ALA A 37 -13.95 -4.21 11.13
N ALA A 38 -15.06 -3.56 11.52
CA ALA A 38 -15.88 -2.78 10.59
C ALA A 38 -15.18 -1.51 10.11
N THR A 39 -14.27 -0.96 10.91
CA THR A 39 -13.49 0.24 10.57
C THR A 39 -12.19 0.29 11.36
N THR A 40 -11.19 0.97 10.80
CA THR A 40 -9.90 1.29 11.42
C THR A 40 -9.83 2.71 11.97
N ILE A 41 -10.87 3.54 11.83
CA ILE A 41 -10.86 4.96 12.25
C ILE A 41 -10.40 5.15 13.70
N PRO A 42 -10.93 4.44 14.71
CA PRO A 42 -10.51 4.66 16.10
C PRO A 42 -9.02 4.35 16.33
N LEU A 43 -8.50 3.34 15.64
CA LEU A 43 -7.08 2.96 15.73
C LEU A 43 -6.20 4.07 15.14
N ILE A 44 -6.57 4.58 13.98
CA ILE A 44 -5.80 5.61 13.27
C ILE A 44 -5.86 6.94 14.00
N VAL A 45 -7.04 7.37 14.45
CA VAL A 45 -7.22 8.55 15.30
C VAL A 45 -6.38 8.45 16.57
N ASN A 46 -6.41 7.30 17.26
CA ASN A 46 -5.60 7.10 18.45
C ASN A 46 -4.08 7.19 18.15
N ALA A 47 -3.63 6.64 17.02
CA ALA A 47 -2.24 6.73 16.60
C ALA A 47 -1.84 8.18 16.28
N MET A 48 -2.70 8.95 15.62
CA MET A 48 -2.48 10.37 15.37
C MET A 48 -2.34 11.13 16.69
N ASP A 49 -3.30 10.97 17.62
CA ASP A 49 -3.39 11.85 18.79
C ASP A 49 -2.40 11.51 19.92
N ASN A 50 -1.91 10.27 19.98
CA ASN A 50 -1.17 9.77 21.14
C ASN A 50 0.22 9.22 20.81
N THR A 51 0.70 9.38 19.58
CA THR A 51 2.04 8.91 19.17
C THR A 51 2.70 9.90 18.22
N ASP A 52 4.02 9.75 18.02
CA ASP A 52 4.78 10.53 17.04
C ASP A 52 4.81 9.88 15.65
N LEU A 53 3.83 9.02 15.33
CA LEU A 53 3.78 8.32 14.04
C LEU A 53 3.28 9.22 12.93
N THR A 54 4.03 9.26 11.82
CA THR A 54 3.56 9.85 10.57
C THR A 54 2.79 8.80 9.77
N ILE A 55 1.53 9.09 9.44
CA ILE A 55 0.64 8.16 8.74
C ILE A 55 0.53 8.59 7.27
N TRP A 56 0.88 7.69 6.36
CA TRP A 56 0.71 7.85 4.91
C TRP A 56 -0.34 6.88 4.42
N ILE A 57 -1.31 7.38 3.64
CA ILE A 57 -2.34 6.58 3.00
C ILE A 57 -2.24 6.83 1.51
N TYR A 58 -2.31 5.76 0.73
CA TYR A 58 -2.29 5.82 -0.72
C TYR A 58 -3.21 4.74 -1.28
N SER A 59 -3.81 5.00 -2.44
CA SER A 59 -4.65 4.07 -3.17
C SER A 59 -4.40 4.23 -4.66
N GLY A 60 -4.22 3.12 -5.38
CA GLY A 60 -4.17 3.15 -6.83
C GLY A 60 -5.55 3.50 -7.40
N ASP A 61 -5.58 4.42 -8.35
CA ASP A 61 -6.81 4.94 -8.95
C ASP A 61 -7.60 3.92 -9.78
N ASN A 62 -6.93 2.89 -10.28
CA ASN A 62 -7.51 1.85 -11.13
C ASN A 62 -7.79 0.51 -10.41
N ASP A 63 -7.68 0.46 -9.07
CA ASP A 63 -8.15 -0.68 -8.27
C ASP A 63 -9.66 -0.54 -7.97
N TYR A 64 -10.46 -1.53 -8.35
CA TYR A 64 -11.89 -1.54 -8.08
C TYR A 64 -12.26 -2.26 -6.77
N ILE A 65 -11.38 -3.11 -6.22
CA ILE A 65 -11.63 -3.87 -4.98
C ILE A 65 -11.50 -2.96 -3.77
N CYS A 66 -10.41 -2.19 -3.70
CA CYS A 66 -10.15 -1.19 -2.66
C CYS A 66 -9.89 0.18 -3.29
N ASN A 67 -10.93 0.72 -3.92
CA ASN A 67 -10.80 1.93 -4.73
C ASN A 67 -10.46 3.20 -3.94
N PHE A 68 -9.88 4.18 -4.65
CA PHE A 68 -9.46 5.45 -4.07
C PHE A 68 -10.65 6.28 -3.52
N ILE A 69 -11.83 6.25 -4.15
CA ILE A 69 -13.02 7.00 -3.69
C ILE A 69 -13.46 6.52 -2.29
N SER A 70 -13.45 5.21 -2.05
CA SER A 70 -13.73 4.64 -0.73
C SER A 70 -12.70 5.08 0.31
N THR A 71 -11.43 5.19 -0.11
CA THR A 71 -10.34 5.64 0.76
C THR A 71 -10.48 7.12 1.10
N GLU A 72 -10.75 7.97 0.10
CA GLU A 72 -11.04 9.40 0.28
C GLU A 72 -12.21 9.63 1.24
N SER A 73 -13.32 8.91 1.05
CA SER A 73 -14.46 8.96 1.97
C SER A 73 -14.09 8.52 3.39
N TRP A 74 -13.29 7.46 3.54
CA TRP A 74 -12.80 7.01 4.85
C TRP A 74 -11.89 8.06 5.51
N ILE A 75 -11.04 8.73 4.74
CA ILE A 75 -10.17 9.81 5.20
C ILE A 75 -10.99 11.00 5.71
N LEU A 76 -12.02 11.43 4.98
CA LEU A 76 -12.92 12.51 5.41
C LEU A 76 -13.60 12.19 6.75
N ASN A 77 -13.88 10.91 7.02
CA ASN A 77 -14.46 10.46 8.29
C ASN A 77 -13.46 10.45 9.46
N LEU A 78 -12.16 10.70 9.25
CA LEU A 78 -11.21 10.93 10.34
C LEU A 78 -11.47 12.28 11.04
N ASN A 79 -12.19 13.20 10.39
CA ASN A 79 -12.52 14.53 10.93
C ASN A 79 -11.27 15.28 11.40
N ARG A 80 -10.26 15.35 10.53
CA ARG A 80 -9.01 16.10 10.74
C ARG A 80 -8.93 17.31 9.82
N THR A 81 -8.21 18.33 10.26
CA THR A 81 -7.99 19.53 9.45
C THR A 81 -7.00 19.23 8.33
N GLU A 82 -7.39 19.54 7.10
CA GLU A 82 -6.49 19.51 5.95
C GLU A 82 -5.45 20.62 6.09
N ILE A 83 -4.17 20.25 6.05
CA ILE A 83 -3.05 21.21 6.16
C ILE A 83 -2.44 21.57 4.81
N THR A 84 -2.67 20.76 3.79
CA THR A 84 -2.16 20.98 2.44
C THR A 84 -3.25 20.54 1.48
N PRO A 85 -3.82 21.47 0.68
CA PRO A 85 -4.79 21.13 -0.33
C PRO A 85 -4.26 20.06 -1.28
N TRP A 86 -5.17 19.25 -1.81
CA TRP A 86 -4.83 18.31 -2.87
C TRP A 86 -4.07 19.01 -4.01
N SER A 87 -2.97 18.38 -4.44
CA SER A 87 -2.20 18.77 -5.61
C SER A 87 -1.62 17.54 -6.28
N GLU A 88 -1.37 17.65 -7.57
CA GLU A 88 -0.64 16.63 -8.33
C GLU A 88 0.79 16.48 -7.79
N TRP A 89 1.29 15.26 -7.81
CA TRP A 89 2.71 15.00 -7.56
C TRP A 89 3.39 14.59 -8.85
N LEU A 90 4.64 15.01 -8.97
CA LEU A 90 5.42 14.91 -10.19
C LEU A 90 6.58 13.96 -9.95
N TYR A 91 6.82 13.04 -10.88
CA TYR A 91 8.04 12.25 -10.89
C TYR A 91 8.77 12.40 -12.21
N THR A 92 10.09 12.50 -12.13
CA THR A 92 10.98 12.43 -13.29
C THR A 92 11.18 10.98 -13.68
N GLN A 93 10.63 10.60 -14.83
CA GLN A 93 10.81 9.29 -15.39
C GLN A 93 12.09 9.29 -16.25
N GLN A 94 13.17 8.65 -15.79
CA GLN A 94 14.38 8.45 -16.59
C GLN A 94 14.27 7.12 -17.37
N HIS A 95 13.69 7.18 -18.57
CA HIS A 95 13.85 6.10 -19.55
C HIS A 95 15.12 6.34 -20.39
N PRO A 96 15.95 5.31 -20.63
CA PRO A 96 17.05 5.42 -21.60
C PRO A 96 16.48 5.82 -22.97
N GLY A 97 16.77 7.05 -23.42
CA GLY A 97 16.35 7.56 -24.74
C GLY A 97 15.14 8.50 -24.76
N MET A 98 14.57 8.87 -23.60
CA MET A 98 13.59 9.97 -23.53
C MET A 98 14.20 11.17 -22.79
N ASN A 99 14.13 12.35 -23.42
CA ASN A 99 14.49 13.61 -22.77
C ASN A 99 13.61 13.80 -21.53
N ASN A 100 14.18 14.33 -20.45
CA ASN A 100 13.64 14.54 -19.09
C ASN A 100 12.20 15.08 -19.00
N ASN A 101 11.21 14.32 -19.45
CA ASN A 101 9.81 14.69 -19.38
C ASN A 101 9.30 14.33 -17.98
N VAL A 102 8.91 15.35 -17.24
CA VAL A 102 8.17 15.19 -15.99
C VAL A 102 6.86 14.48 -16.33
N THR A 103 6.61 13.35 -15.67
CA THR A 103 5.35 12.61 -15.83
C THR A 103 4.46 12.96 -14.65
N LEU A 104 3.22 13.33 -14.93
CA LEU A 104 2.17 13.45 -13.91
C LEU A 104 1.88 12.06 -13.39
N ASP A 105 1.84 11.88 -12.08
CA ASP A 105 1.24 10.69 -11.50
C ASP A 105 -0.05 11.11 -10.78
N GLU A 106 -1.18 10.79 -11.42
CA GLU A 106 -2.51 11.07 -10.89
C GLU A 106 -2.96 9.99 -9.87
N SER A 107 -2.17 8.92 -9.68
CA SER A 107 -2.60 7.69 -9.02
C SER A 107 -2.26 7.59 -7.53
N LEU A 108 -1.73 8.66 -6.93
CA LEU A 108 -1.46 8.71 -5.48
C LEU A 108 -2.09 9.97 -4.87
N GLN A 109 -3.21 9.79 -4.19
CA GLN A 109 -3.68 10.77 -3.22
C GLN A 109 -2.92 10.55 -1.91
N ILE A 110 -2.02 11.47 -1.58
CA ILE A 110 -1.42 11.54 -0.25
C ILE A 110 -2.15 12.65 0.50
N ALA A 111 -2.88 12.28 1.54
CA ALA A 111 -3.47 13.25 2.44
C ALA A 111 -2.59 13.38 3.69
N GLY A 112 -1.99 14.56 3.88
CA GLY A 112 -1.27 14.91 5.09
C GLY A 112 -2.24 15.44 6.15
N PHE A 113 -2.20 14.87 7.36
CA PHE A 113 -3.01 15.32 8.50
C PHE A 113 -2.08 15.65 9.68
N THR A 114 -2.44 16.65 10.48
CA THR A 114 -1.81 16.91 11.78
C THR A 114 -2.70 16.47 12.92
N THR A 115 -2.06 16.28 14.08
CA THR A 115 -2.70 16.12 15.39
C THR A 115 -3.48 17.36 15.80
#